data_AF-A0A820XJ68-F1
#
_entry.id   AF-A0A820XJ68-F1
#
_cell.length_a   1.000
_cell.length_b   1.000
_cell.length_c   1.000
_cell.angle_alpha   90.00
_cell.angle_beta   90.00
_cell.angle_gamma   90.00
#
_symmetry.space_group_name_H-M   'P 1'
#
loop_
_entity.id
_entity.type
_entity.pdbx_description
1 polymer ?
#
loop_
_entity_poly.entity_id
_entity_poly.type
_entity_poly.pdbx_seq_one_letter_code
_entity_poly.pdbx_strand_id
1 'polypeptide(L)' 'MDNKTSPSLLTLSVELIFRILDNLHESTILFSMRNVCAQLNTTTDAYRRYQ' A
#
# COMPACT_ATOMS: atom_id res chain seq x y z
N MET A 1 1.90 -19.34 -24.84
CA MET A 1 2.59 -18.65 -23.73
C MET A 1 1.51 -18.02 -22.88
N ASP A 2 1.14 -18.65 -21.76
CA ASP A 2 0.17 -18.06 -20.85
C ASP A 2 0.81 -16.82 -20.21
N ASN A 3 0.32 -15.64 -20.58
CA ASN A 3 0.61 -14.38 -19.91
C ASN A 3 0.01 -14.44 -18.49
N LYS A 4 0.62 -15.19 -17.58
CA LYS A 4 0.30 -15.11 -16.15
C LYS A 4 0.76 -13.75 -15.66
N THR A 5 -0.15 -12.79 -15.65
CA THR A 5 0.07 -11.50 -15.00
C THR A 5 0.39 -11.77 -13.54
N SER A 6 1.61 -11.42 -13.12
CA SER A 6 2.00 -11.58 -11.72
C SER A 6 1.02 -10.83 -10.83
N PRO A 7 0.55 -11.44 -9.73
CA PRO A 7 -0.35 -10.75 -8.80
C PRO A 7 0.35 -9.49 -8.30
N SER A 8 -0.32 -8.35 -8.43
CA SER A 8 0.21 -7.05 -8.03
C SER A 8 -0.45 -6.61 -6.73
N LEU A 9 0.33 -6.01 -5.84
CA LEU A 9 -0.19 -5.36 -4.64
C LEU A 9 -1.25 -4.30 -4.98
N LEU A 10 -1.11 -3.67 -6.16
CA LEU A 10 -1.97 -2.58 -6.63
C LEU A 10 -3.36 -3.04 -7.10
N THR A 11 -3.57 -4.35 -7.25
CA THR A 11 -4.89 -4.92 -7.59
C THR A 11 -5.71 -5.27 -6.35
N LEU A 12 -5.15 -5.11 -5.14
CA LEU A 12 -5.89 -5.28 -3.90
C LEU A 12 -6.84 -4.09 -3.65
N SER A 13 -7.92 -4.33 -2.92
CA SER A 13 -8.74 -3.24 -2.40
C SER A 13 -7.94 -2.38 -1.42
N VAL A 14 -8.29 -1.10 -1.33
CA VAL A 14 -7.68 -0.16 -0.38
C VAL A 14 -7.74 -0.68 1.05
N GLU A 15 -8.85 -1.31 1.46
CA GLU A 15 -9.01 -1.90 2.79
C GLU A 15 -7.96 -2.99 3.09
N LEU A 16 -7.65 -3.84 2.12
CA LEU A 16 -6.61 -4.86 2.28
C LEU A 16 -5.22 -4.24 2.37
N ILE A 17 -4.97 -3.17 1.60
CA ILE A 17 -3.72 -2.42 1.70
C ILE A 17 -3.59 -1.77 3.10
N PHE A 18 -4.66 -1.18 3.64
CA PHE A 18 -4.65 -0.62 5.00
C PHE A 18 -4.35 -1.68 6.06
N ARG A 19 -4.92 -2.88 5.96
CA ARG A 19 -4.59 -4.00 6.87
C ARG A 19 -3.13 -4.43 6.77
N ILE A 20 -2.50 -4.32 5.60
CA ILE A 20 -1.06 -4.56 5.46
C ILE A 20 -0.28 -3.45 6.19
N LEU A 21 -0.67 -2.19 5.99
CA LEU A 21 -0.06 -1.04 6.67
C LEU A 21 -0.21 -1.12 8.20
N ASP A 22 -1.29 -1.69 8.73
CA ASP A 22 -1.47 -1.91 10.18
C ASP A 22 -0.37 -2.80 10.80
N ASN A 23 0.23 -3.68 10.00
CA ASN A 23 1.31 -4.57 10.44
C ASN A 23 2.70 -3.95 10.30
N LEU A 24 2.80 -2.70 9.81
CA LEU A 24 4.05 -1.99 9.65
C LEU A 24 4.24 -0.93 10.74
N HIS A 25 5.51 -0.64 11.04
CA HIS A 25 5.86 0.51 11.86
C HIS A 25 5.57 1.81 11.10
N GLU A 26 5.13 2.84 11.83
CA GLU A 26 4.76 4.13 11.25
C GLU A 26 5.90 4.77 10.45
N SER A 27 7.14 4.65 10.92
CA SER A 27 8.32 5.11 10.20
C SER A 27 8.51 4.39 8.85
N THR A 28 8.24 3.07 8.78
CA THR A 28 8.28 2.32 7.53
C THR A 28 7.22 2.81 6.55
N ILE A 29 6.01 3.09 7.03
CA ILE A 29 4.94 3.63 6.20
C ILE A 29 5.35 5.01 5.66
N LEU A 30 5.88 5.87 6.52
CA LEU A 30 6.26 7.24 6.17
C LEU A 30 7.44 7.31 5.20
N PHE A 31 8.49 6.50 5.41
CA PHE A 31 9.74 6.60 4.66
C PHE A 31 9.87 5.61 3.51
N SER A 32 9.18 4.47 3.57
CA SER A 32 9.34 3.38 2.59
C SER A 32 8.13 3.18 1.70
N MET A 33 6.92 3.53 2.14
CA MET A 33 5.71 3.42 1.28
C MET A 33 5.48 4.69 0.46
N ARG A 34 5.88 5.85 1.00
CA ARG A 34 5.95 7.09 0.23
C ARG A 34 7.11 7.02 -0.77
N ASN A 35 6.84 7.38 -2.02
CA ASN A 35 7.73 7.37 -3.18
C ASN A 35 7.90 6.03 -3.92
N VAL A 36 7.11 5.01 -3.62
CA VAL A 36 7.12 3.77 -4.43
C VAL A 36 6.38 3.98 -5.75
N CYS A 37 5.14 4.43 -5.68
CA CYS A 37 4.33 4.80 -6.85
C CYS A 37 3.21 5.75 -6.45
N ALA A 38 2.62 6.43 -7.43
CA ALA A 38 1.54 7.38 -7.18
C ALA A 38 0.35 6.76 -6.43
N GLN A 39 -0.03 5.52 -6.76
CA GLN A 39 -1.16 4.84 -6.13
C GLN A 39 -0.91 4.54 -4.65
N LEU A 40 0.30 4.09 -4.30
CA LEU A 40 0.67 3.84 -2.90
C LEU A 40 0.84 5.13 -2.11
N ASN A 41 1.30 6.21 -2.73
CA ASN A 41 1.32 7.53 -2.11
C ASN A 41 -0.10 7.97 -1.72
N THR A 42 -1.04 7.96 -2.68
CA THR A 42 -2.44 8.31 -2.42
C THR A 42 -3.07 7.44 -1.34
N THR A 43 -2.79 6.13 -1.38
CA THR A 43 -3.31 5.19 -0.37
C THR A 43 -2.72 5.49 1.02
N THR A 44 -1.42 5.73 1.10
CA THR A 44 -0.74 6.05 2.36
C THR A 44 -1.18 7.41 2.92
N ASP A 45 -1.46 8.40 2.07
CA ASP A 45 -1.94 9.72 2.51
C ASP A 45 -3.39 9.68 3.00
N ALA A 46 -4.21 8.76 2.46
CA ALA A 46 -5.56 8.48 2.96
C ALA A 46 -5.55 7.62 4.24
N TYR A 47 -4.45 6.93 4.53
CA TYR A 47 -4.32 6.02 5.66
C TYR A 47 -4.16 6.80 6.97
N ARG A 48 -5.26 6.93 7.70
CA ARG A 48 -5.36 7.66 8.98
C ARG A 48 -5.51 6.67 10.13
N ARG A 49 -4.40 6.06 10.55
CA ARG A 49 -4.40 5.00 11.59
C ARG A 49 -4.96 5.45 12.95
N TYR A 50 -4.89 6.74 13.28
CA TYR A 50 -5.21 7.27 14.62
C TYR A 50 -6.07 8.55 14.63
N GLN A 51 -6.78 8.85 13.53
CA GLN A 51 -7.88 9.84 13.58
C GLN A 51 -9.21 9.13 13.76
#